data_AF-A0A2A6CCS6-F1
#
_entry.id   AF-A0A2A6CCS6-F1
#
_cell.length_a   1.000
_cell.length_b   1.000
_cell.length_c   1.000
_cell.angle_alpha   90.00
_cell.angle_beta   90.00
_cell.angle_gamma   90.00
#
_symmetry.space_group_name_H-M   'P 1'
#
loop_
_entity.id
_entity.type
_entity.pdbx_description
1 polymer ?
#
loop_
_entity_poly.entity_id
_entity_poly.type
_entity_poly.pdbx_seq_one_letter_code
_entity_poly.pdbx_strand_id
1 'polypeptide(L)'
;MHITIYVHLIFLRSAALISLVANGLLLLLLYLRTSFPLGNYRFILGSFAIADIFVSLFHAWHIPIFILGEYGYIFFGYGTLIKDTFVGRNANIIYTTTFYLPFCLLCLHFLYRYLSLARPRLVRERFSHFAIASGIYSICYLAANSLLSLYVRSRGVPERFHGLLSAYGIQEWTEDLNVVAANMLDEDNQADRQLIVVMMAASCLGGQTALISLICIFKISAAFKNSVLDIKIRQMHVHLFRALLLQFTIPVLFSLVPMIAMFTLPTSGVYLGELGNLFAMATSVYPALDPILIIAFRKALQRWVYVFFGKSAEINERNALYQSRLRRSRLSAISMNMP
;
A
#
# COMPACT_ATOMS: atom_id res chain seq x y z
N MET A 1 19.40 14.14 -21.04
CA MET A 1 18.79 15.01 -20.00
C MET A 1 17.29 15.19 -20.20
N HIS A 2 16.82 15.83 -21.27
CA HIS A 2 15.38 15.93 -21.58
C HIS A 2 14.68 14.56 -21.74
N ILE A 3 15.35 13.58 -22.35
CA ILE A 3 14.78 12.25 -22.62
C ILE A 3 14.38 11.52 -21.33
N THR A 4 15.19 11.56 -20.27
CA THR A 4 14.89 10.88 -18.99
C THR A 4 13.63 11.43 -18.33
N ILE A 5 13.48 12.76 -18.31
CA ILE A 5 12.29 13.41 -17.75
C ILE A 5 11.05 13.10 -18.60
N TYR A 6 11.17 13.12 -19.93
CA TYR A 6 10.08 12.73 -20.82
C TYR A 6 9.65 11.27 -20.61
N VAL A 7 10.60 10.35 -20.40
CA VAL A 7 10.30 8.95 -20.07
C VAL A 7 9.56 8.86 -18.73
N HIS A 8 10.02 9.55 -17.67
CA HIS A 8 9.31 9.61 -16.40
C HIS A 8 7.88 10.14 -16.56
N LEU A 9 7.73 11.23 -17.31
CA LEU A 9 6.44 11.86 -17.55
C LEU A 9 5.46 10.91 -18.23
N ILE A 10 5.90 10.27 -19.32
CA ILE A 10 5.08 9.32 -20.08
C ILE A 10 4.73 8.12 -19.20
N PHE A 11 5.69 7.57 -18.46
CA PHE A 11 5.49 6.43 -17.58
C PHE A 11 4.45 6.74 -16.48
N LEU A 12 4.66 7.81 -15.72
CA LEU A 12 3.79 8.18 -14.60
C LEU A 12 2.37 8.54 -15.07
N ARG A 13 2.23 9.27 -16.18
CA ARG A 13 0.92 9.59 -16.76
C ARG A 13 0.21 8.37 -17.30
N SER A 14 0.94 7.42 -17.90
CA SER A 14 0.37 6.16 -18.36
C SER A 14 -0.10 5.30 -17.18
N ALA A 15 0.72 5.19 -16.13
CA ALA A 15 0.34 4.49 -14.91
C ALA A 15 -0.90 5.13 -14.25
N ALA A 16 -0.96 6.46 -14.20
CA ALA A 16 -2.13 7.18 -13.68
C ALA A 16 -3.38 6.99 -14.53
N LEU A 17 -3.26 6.98 -15.85
CA LEU A 17 -4.39 6.69 -16.75
C LEU A 17 -4.91 5.26 -16.54
N ILE A 18 -4.01 4.27 -16.45
CA ILE A 18 -4.37 2.88 -16.19
C ILE A 18 -5.08 2.76 -14.83
N SER A 19 -4.51 3.38 -13.78
CA SER A 19 -5.10 3.41 -12.45
C SER A 19 -6.48 4.05 -12.46
N LEU A 20 -6.65 5.21 -13.12
CA LEU A 20 -7.92 5.92 -13.22
C LEU A 20 -9.00 5.05 -13.88
N VAL A 21 -8.67 4.41 -15.01
CA VAL A 21 -9.60 3.54 -15.73
C VAL A 21 -9.94 2.29 -14.92
N ALA A 22 -8.94 1.61 -14.36
CA ALA A 22 -9.13 0.36 -13.63
C ALA A 22 -9.87 0.56 -12.30
N ASN A 23 -9.47 1.55 -11.50
CA ASN A 23 -10.15 1.89 -10.26
C ASN A 23 -11.53 2.53 -10.52
N GLY A 24 -11.69 3.30 -11.59
CA GLY A 24 -12.99 3.82 -12.02
C GLY A 24 -13.97 2.70 -12.39
N LEU A 25 -13.49 1.70 -13.14
CA LEU A 25 -14.26 0.49 -13.43
C LEU A 25 -14.59 -0.29 -12.15
N LEU A 26 -13.65 -0.44 -11.22
CA LEU A 26 -13.90 -1.08 -9.93
C LEU A 26 -15.01 -0.35 -9.14
N LEU A 27 -14.95 0.98 -9.06
CA LEU A 27 -15.97 1.80 -8.40
C LEU A 27 -17.34 1.64 -9.05
N LEU A 28 -17.40 1.63 -10.39
CA LEU A 28 -18.63 1.35 -11.13
C LEU A 28 -19.20 -0.03 -10.78
N LEU A 29 -18.36 -1.07 -10.78
CA LEU A 29 -18.77 -2.44 -10.42
C LEU A 29 -19.24 -2.55 -8.96
N LEU A 30 -18.67 -1.76 -8.05
CA LEU A 30 -19.09 -1.70 -6.65
C LEU A 30 -20.41 -0.96 -6.46
N TYR A 31 -20.74 -0.02 -7.35
CA TYR A 31 -22.03 0.68 -7.35
C TYR A 31 -23.18 -0.22 -7.85
N LEU A 32 -22.90 -1.10 -8.82
CA LEU A 32 -23.90 -2.02 -9.37
C LEU A 32 -24.47 -3.01 -8.33
N ARG A 33 -25.75 -3.40 -8.47
CA ARG A 33 -26.43 -4.33 -7.55
C ARG A 33 -25.73 -5.69 -7.39
N THR A 34 -24.92 -6.09 -8.36
CA THR A 34 -24.11 -7.32 -8.31
C THR A 34 -23.10 -7.34 -7.15
N SER A 35 -22.76 -6.17 -6.58
CA SER A 35 -21.83 -6.05 -5.44
C SER A 35 -22.52 -6.20 -4.08
N PHE A 36 -23.86 -6.17 -4.00
CA PHE A 36 -24.60 -6.16 -2.74
C PHE A 36 -24.32 -7.38 -1.85
N PRO A 37 -24.06 -8.59 -2.39
CA PRO A 37 -23.63 -9.73 -1.58
C PRO A 37 -22.31 -9.52 -0.82
N LEU A 38 -21.47 -8.56 -1.23
CA LEU A 38 -20.24 -8.20 -0.51
C LEU A 38 -20.54 -7.46 0.81
N GLY A 39 -21.75 -6.89 0.96
CA GLY A 39 -22.13 -6.11 2.13
C GLY A 39 -21.21 -4.91 2.36
N ASN A 40 -20.85 -4.66 3.62
CA ASN A 40 -20.01 -3.51 4.01
C ASN A 40 -18.58 -3.55 3.44
N TYR A 41 -18.13 -4.72 2.99
CA TYR A 41 -16.81 -4.89 2.35
C TYR A 41 -16.64 -4.02 1.10
N ARG A 42 -17.73 -3.71 0.39
CA ARG A 42 -17.70 -2.85 -0.82
C ARG A 42 -17.21 -1.44 -0.52
N PHE A 43 -17.50 -0.90 0.67
CA PHE A 43 -17.08 0.46 1.05
C PHE A 43 -15.58 0.52 1.31
N ILE A 44 -15.00 -0.57 1.85
CA ILE A 44 -13.55 -0.69 2.04
C ILE A 44 -12.85 -0.80 0.68
N LEU A 45 -13.35 -1.64 -0.23
CA LEU A 45 -12.80 -1.69 -1.59
C LEU A 45 -12.92 -0.34 -2.32
N GLY A 46 -14.03 0.39 -2.10
CA GLY A 46 -14.22 1.72 -2.65
C GLY A 46 -13.21 2.74 -2.11
N SER A 47 -12.88 2.70 -0.81
CA SER A 47 -11.88 3.62 -0.24
C SER A 47 -10.47 3.38 -0.80
N PHE A 48 -10.10 2.12 -1.08
CA PHE A 48 -8.85 1.82 -1.80
C PHE A 48 -8.84 2.40 -3.20
N ALA A 49 -9.90 2.14 -3.97
CA ALA A 49 -9.95 2.61 -5.35
C ALA A 49 -9.86 4.14 -5.44
N ILE A 50 -10.49 4.86 -4.51
CA ILE A 50 -10.38 6.33 -4.42
C ILE A 50 -8.96 6.76 -4.05
N ALA A 51 -8.35 6.10 -3.05
CA ALA A 51 -6.98 6.39 -2.63
C ALA A 51 -5.97 6.13 -3.75
N ASP A 52 -6.10 5.02 -4.47
CA ASP A 52 -5.21 4.63 -5.58
C ASP A 52 -5.31 5.64 -6.74
N ILE A 53 -6.53 6.07 -7.10
CA ILE A 53 -6.73 7.14 -8.09
C ILE A 53 -6.02 8.41 -7.63
N PHE A 54 -6.26 8.84 -6.38
CA PHE A 54 -5.68 10.05 -5.83
C PHE A 54 -4.15 10.01 -5.86
N VAL A 55 -3.54 8.93 -5.35
CA VAL A 55 -2.09 8.75 -5.32
C VAL A 55 -1.52 8.76 -6.75
N SER A 56 -2.16 8.08 -7.69
CA SER A 56 -1.66 8.00 -9.06
C SER A 56 -1.71 9.35 -9.78
N LEU A 57 -2.81 10.09 -9.63
CA LEU A 57 -2.94 11.45 -10.18
C LEU A 57 -1.92 12.39 -9.53
N PHE A 58 -1.71 12.27 -8.23
CA PHE A 58 -0.70 13.04 -7.52
C PHE A 58 0.71 12.74 -8.04
N HIS A 59 1.08 11.47 -8.24
CA HIS A 59 2.38 11.09 -8.80
C HIS A 59 2.57 11.64 -10.22
N ALA A 60 1.55 11.59 -11.07
CA ALA A 60 1.59 12.12 -12.42
C ALA A 60 1.72 13.65 -12.49
N TRP A 61 1.22 14.36 -11.48
CA TRP A 61 1.37 15.80 -11.33
C TRP A 61 2.71 16.20 -10.69
N HIS A 62 3.08 15.53 -9.59
CA HIS A 62 4.26 15.83 -8.79
C HIS A 62 5.57 15.46 -9.52
N ILE A 63 5.57 14.34 -10.25
CA ILE A 63 6.74 13.79 -10.96
C ILE A 63 7.91 13.60 -9.97
N PRO A 64 7.84 12.60 -9.07
CA PRO A 64 8.85 12.40 -8.04
C PRO A 64 10.19 12.04 -8.66
N ILE A 65 11.22 12.79 -8.28
CA ILE A 65 12.62 12.60 -8.65
C ILE A 65 13.42 12.29 -7.39
N PHE A 66 14.30 11.30 -7.47
CA PHE A 66 15.19 10.89 -6.40
C PHE A 66 16.61 10.76 -6.94
N ILE A 67 17.55 11.42 -6.28
CA ILE A 67 18.97 11.33 -6.58
C ILE A 67 19.69 10.78 -5.36
N LEU A 68 20.29 9.62 -5.50
CA LEU A 68 21.04 8.94 -4.44
C LEU A 68 22.49 9.43 -4.45
N GLY A 69 22.80 10.33 -3.51
CA GLY A 69 24.13 10.88 -3.31
C GLY A 69 25.00 10.02 -2.39
N GLU A 70 26.21 10.49 -2.13
CA GLU A 70 27.08 9.89 -1.11
C GLU A 70 26.54 10.19 0.29
N TYR A 71 26.36 9.17 1.11
CA TYR A 71 25.84 9.29 2.48
C TYR A 71 24.51 10.05 2.59
N GLY A 72 23.63 9.93 1.58
CA GLY A 72 22.31 10.54 1.64
C GLY A 72 21.61 10.59 0.29
N TYR A 73 20.45 11.23 0.25
CA TYR A 73 19.70 11.42 -0.98
C TYR A 73 18.95 12.74 -0.96
N ILE A 74 18.64 13.24 -2.15
CA ILE A 74 17.67 14.32 -2.31
C ILE A 74 16.46 13.83 -3.08
N PHE A 75 15.31 14.41 -2.75
CA PHE A 75 14.08 14.17 -3.50
C PHE A 75 13.29 15.45 -3.66
N PHE A 76 12.58 15.53 -4.78
CA PHE A 76 11.73 16.66 -5.13
C PHE A 76 10.73 16.23 -6.21
N GLY A 77 9.63 16.95 -6.31
CA GLY A 77 8.75 16.84 -7.47
C GLY A 77 9.20 17.77 -8.59
N TYR A 78 9.51 17.23 -9.76
CA TYR A 78 9.87 18.06 -10.92
C TYR A 78 8.74 19.03 -11.30
N GLY A 79 7.48 18.60 -11.18
CA GLY A 79 6.31 19.44 -11.43
C GLY A 79 6.03 20.50 -10.37
N THR A 80 6.68 20.41 -9.21
CA THR A 80 6.48 21.28 -8.04
C THR A 80 7.80 21.80 -7.49
N LEU A 81 8.80 21.93 -8.36
CA LEU A 81 10.16 22.28 -7.98
C LEU A 81 10.25 23.71 -7.45
N ILE A 82 9.46 24.63 -8.00
CA ILE A 82 9.40 26.03 -7.55
C ILE A 82 8.28 26.17 -6.51
N LYS A 83 8.54 26.89 -5.41
CA LYS A 83 7.61 27.18 -4.31
C LYS A 83 6.52 28.21 -4.65
N ASP A 84 5.88 28.05 -5.80
CA ASP A 84 4.91 29.00 -6.37
C ASP A 84 3.59 29.08 -5.59
N THR A 85 3.12 27.94 -5.08
CA THR A 85 1.79 27.75 -4.51
C THR A 85 1.88 27.09 -3.14
N PHE A 86 0.84 27.24 -2.31
CA PHE A 86 0.76 26.56 -1.02
C PHE A 86 0.85 25.03 -1.18
N VAL A 87 0.19 24.47 -2.20
CA VAL A 87 0.25 23.03 -2.50
C VAL A 87 1.63 22.65 -3.02
N GLY A 88 2.22 23.43 -3.94
CA GLY A 88 3.59 23.22 -4.42
C GLY A 88 4.61 23.17 -3.28
N ARG A 89 4.60 24.16 -2.38
CA ARG A 89 5.47 24.23 -1.19
C ARG A 89 5.39 23.03 -0.25
N ASN A 90 4.22 22.38 -0.20
CA ASN A 90 3.99 21.20 0.65
C ASN A 90 3.94 19.90 -0.15
N ALA A 91 4.19 19.93 -1.46
CA ALA A 91 4.03 18.77 -2.34
C ALA A 91 4.95 17.60 -1.94
N ASN A 92 6.21 17.87 -1.56
CA ASN A 92 7.12 16.84 -1.08
C ASN A 92 6.60 16.15 0.20
N ILE A 93 5.95 16.88 1.11
CA ILE A 93 5.35 16.31 2.32
C ILE A 93 4.08 15.52 1.98
N ILE A 94 3.26 16.05 1.06
CA ILE A 94 2.08 15.32 0.58
C ILE A 94 2.52 14.02 -0.08
N TYR A 95 3.59 14.03 -0.88
CA TYR A 95 4.16 12.85 -1.51
C TYR A 95 4.57 11.80 -0.47
N THR A 96 5.42 12.16 0.50
CA THR A 96 5.87 11.22 1.52
C THR A 96 4.71 10.69 2.36
N THR A 97 3.74 11.53 2.72
CA THR A 97 2.58 11.11 3.51
C THR A 97 1.66 10.18 2.72
N THR A 98 1.40 10.49 1.45
CA THR A 98 0.52 9.68 0.58
C THR A 98 1.15 8.35 0.18
N PHE A 99 2.48 8.26 0.14
CA PHE A 99 3.20 7.00 -0.03
C PHE A 99 2.84 5.96 1.05
N TYR A 100 2.57 6.39 2.29
CA TYR A 100 2.22 5.48 3.40
C TYR A 100 0.73 5.08 3.43
N LEU A 101 -0.14 5.79 2.72
CA LEU A 101 -1.59 5.57 2.73
C LEU A 101 -2.01 4.13 2.36
N PRO A 102 -1.47 3.49 1.30
CA PRO A 102 -1.89 2.15 0.91
C PRO A 102 -1.60 1.11 1.99
N PHE A 103 -0.44 1.20 2.65
CA PHE A 103 -0.08 0.28 3.73
C PHE A 103 -1.02 0.41 4.94
N CYS A 104 -1.43 1.63 5.26
CA CYS A 104 -2.44 1.90 6.29
C CYS A 104 -3.79 1.26 5.93
N LEU A 105 -4.28 1.50 4.72
CA LEU A 105 -5.54 0.94 4.24
C LEU A 105 -5.50 -0.59 4.18
N LEU A 106 -4.37 -1.17 3.75
CA LEU A 106 -4.12 -2.62 3.67
C LEU A 106 -4.20 -3.27 5.04
N CYS A 107 -3.57 -2.66 6.04
CA CYS A 107 -3.67 -3.08 7.44
C CYS A 107 -5.13 -3.08 7.93
N LEU A 108 -5.87 -2.00 7.68
CA LEU A 108 -7.29 -1.90 8.04
C LEU A 108 -8.16 -2.93 7.31
N HIS A 109 -7.82 -3.24 6.07
CA HIS A 109 -8.51 -4.24 5.26
C HIS A 109 -8.33 -5.65 5.83
N PHE A 110 -7.10 -6.03 6.21
CA PHE A 110 -6.83 -7.29 6.90
C PHE A 110 -7.52 -7.36 8.26
N LEU A 111 -7.53 -6.25 9.02
CA LEU A 111 -8.20 -6.18 10.31
C LEU A 111 -9.71 -6.39 10.15
N TYR A 112 -10.35 -5.68 9.22
CA TYR A 112 -11.76 -5.88 8.90
C TYR A 112 -12.03 -7.33 8.51
N ARG A 113 -11.17 -7.91 7.68
CA ARG A 113 -11.31 -9.28 7.21
C ARG A 113 -11.30 -10.27 8.37
N TYR A 114 -10.33 -10.13 9.26
CA TYR A 114 -10.25 -10.94 10.47
C TYR A 114 -11.49 -10.79 11.35
N LEU A 115 -11.93 -9.56 11.61
CA LEU A 115 -13.11 -9.29 12.44
C LEU A 115 -14.40 -9.84 11.80
N SER A 116 -14.52 -9.80 10.48
CA SER A 116 -15.68 -10.35 9.76
C SER A 116 -15.82 -11.88 9.92
N LEU A 117 -14.70 -12.58 10.14
CA LEU A 117 -14.66 -14.02 10.40
C LEU A 117 -14.79 -14.35 11.89
N ALA A 118 -14.06 -13.65 12.75
CA ALA A 118 -13.99 -13.94 14.18
C ALA A 118 -15.18 -13.37 14.97
N ARG A 119 -15.72 -12.22 14.56
CA ARG A 119 -16.81 -11.51 15.25
C ARG A 119 -17.82 -10.91 14.25
N PRO A 120 -18.53 -11.74 13.46
CA PRO A 120 -19.41 -11.28 12.39
C PRO A 120 -20.56 -10.37 12.85
N ARG A 121 -21.07 -10.56 14.09
CA ARG A 121 -22.14 -9.70 14.65
C ARG A 121 -21.64 -8.27 14.89
N LEU A 122 -20.46 -8.14 15.49
CA LEU A 122 -19.84 -6.85 15.81
C LEU A 122 -19.65 -5.99 14.55
N VAL A 123 -19.09 -6.57 13.49
CA VAL A 123 -18.82 -5.86 12.24
C VAL A 123 -20.09 -5.48 11.49
N ARG A 124 -21.14 -6.30 11.59
CA ARG A 124 -22.43 -6.05 10.92
C ARG A 124 -23.22 -4.94 11.60
N GLU A 125 -23.30 -4.97 12.93
CA GLU A 125 -24.11 -4.03 13.72
C GLU A 125 -23.37 -2.71 13.98
N ARG A 126 -22.03 -2.75 14.11
CA ARG A 126 -21.22 -1.57 14.46
C ARG A 126 -20.24 -1.15 13.36
N PHE A 127 -20.61 -1.33 12.09
CA PHE A 127 -19.76 -0.96 10.97
C PHE A 127 -19.38 0.53 10.96
N SER A 128 -20.32 1.41 11.31
CA SER A 128 -20.06 2.85 11.40
C SER A 128 -18.94 3.18 12.39
N HIS A 129 -18.93 2.55 13.56
CA HIS A 129 -17.90 2.73 14.57
C HIS A 129 -16.55 2.21 14.07
N PHE A 130 -16.53 1.06 13.38
CA PHE A 130 -15.31 0.56 12.75
C PHE A 130 -14.78 1.53 11.67
N ALA A 131 -15.66 2.06 10.83
CA ALA A 131 -15.30 3.00 9.77
C ALA A 131 -14.74 4.32 10.34
N ILE A 132 -15.38 4.87 11.38
CA ILE A 132 -14.91 6.08 12.08
C ILE A 132 -13.54 5.81 12.74
N ALA A 133 -13.39 4.70 13.47
CA ALA A 133 -12.12 4.34 14.10
C ALA A 133 -11.00 4.15 13.05
N SER A 134 -11.33 3.54 11.91
CA SER A 134 -10.40 3.37 10.78
C SER A 134 -10.00 4.71 10.17
N GLY A 135 -10.95 5.64 10.03
CA GLY A 135 -10.69 7.00 9.56
C GLY A 135 -9.78 7.79 10.51
N ILE A 136 -10.08 7.76 11.81
CA ILE A 136 -9.24 8.39 12.85
C ILE A 136 -7.83 7.79 12.83
N TYR A 137 -7.70 6.45 12.82
CA TYR A 137 -6.41 5.79 12.73
C TYR A 137 -5.62 6.23 11.49
N SER A 138 -6.28 6.28 10.33
CA SER A 138 -5.64 6.73 9.08
C SER A 138 -5.17 8.18 9.18
N ILE A 139 -6.00 9.09 9.71
CA ILE A 139 -5.64 10.50 9.89
C ILE A 139 -4.46 10.65 10.84
N CYS A 140 -4.49 10.01 12.01
CA CYS A 140 -3.37 10.05 12.96
C CYS A 140 -2.08 9.48 12.35
N TYR A 141 -2.20 8.41 11.59
CA TYR A 141 -1.07 7.77 10.91
C TYR A 141 -0.45 8.67 9.84
N LEU A 142 -1.27 9.32 9.01
CA LEU A 142 -0.80 10.29 8.02
C LEU A 142 -0.22 11.54 8.70
N ALA A 143 -0.82 12.02 9.78
CA ALA A 143 -0.31 13.16 10.55
C ALA A 143 1.09 12.87 11.14
N ALA A 144 1.30 11.67 11.69
CA ALA A 144 2.60 11.25 12.20
C ALA A 144 3.68 11.25 11.09
N ASN A 145 3.37 10.71 9.90
CA ASN A 145 4.29 10.73 8.76
C ASN A 145 4.55 12.16 8.24
N SER A 146 3.53 13.02 8.23
CA SER A 146 3.69 14.43 7.87
C SER A 146 4.59 15.17 8.85
N LEU A 147 4.51 14.89 10.16
CA LEU A 147 5.37 15.50 11.18
C LEU A 147 6.84 15.08 11.00
N LEU A 148 7.10 13.80 10.74
CA LEU A 148 8.45 13.32 10.42
C LEU A 148 8.99 13.99 9.14
N SER A 149 8.15 14.11 8.11
CA SER A 149 8.53 14.75 6.84
C SER A 149 8.79 16.25 6.99
N LEU A 150 8.00 16.94 7.83
CA LEU A 150 8.21 18.33 8.20
C LEU A 150 9.54 18.53 8.92
N TYR A 151 9.88 17.62 9.82
CA TYR A 151 11.17 17.65 10.51
C TYR A 151 12.34 17.48 9.52
N VAL A 152 12.29 16.50 8.62
CA VAL A 152 13.33 16.32 7.59
C VAL A 152 13.45 17.58 6.72
N ARG A 153 12.33 18.15 6.27
CA ARG A 153 12.35 19.42 5.50
C ARG A 153 12.99 20.57 6.29
N SER A 154 12.76 20.66 7.59
CA SER A 154 13.27 21.75 8.43
C SER A 154 14.80 21.74 8.58
N ARG A 155 15.45 20.62 8.26
CA ARG A 155 16.92 20.48 8.26
C ARG A 155 17.58 21.19 7.06
N GLY A 156 16.82 21.59 6.05
CA GLY A 156 17.35 22.20 4.84
C GLY A 156 18.09 21.22 3.94
N VAL A 157 18.78 21.75 2.92
CA VAL A 157 19.57 20.97 1.96
C VAL A 157 21.04 21.37 2.06
N PRO A 158 21.92 20.47 2.54
CA PRO A 158 23.36 20.73 2.64
C PRO A 158 24.02 21.02 1.28
N GLU A 159 25.07 21.85 1.30
CA GLU A 159 25.80 22.30 0.09
C GLU A 159 26.30 21.15 -0.79
N ARG A 160 26.72 20.04 -0.16
CA ARG A 160 27.18 18.83 -0.87
C ARG A 160 26.17 18.31 -1.90
N PHE A 161 24.88 18.59 -1.71
CA PHE A 161 23.81 18.14 -2.59
C PHE A 161 23.38 19.17 -3.63
N HIS A 162 23.85 20.42 -3.55
CA HIS A 162 23.48 21.47 -4.50
C HIS A 162 23.88 21.10 -5.93
N GLY A 163 25.07 20.51 -6.10
CA GLY A 163 25.55 20.05 -7.40
C GLY A 163 24.74 18.90 -8.02
N LEU A 164 23.96 18.16 -7.23
CA LEU A 164 23.16 17.03 -7.74
C LEU A 164 22.02 17.48 -8.64
N LEU A 165 21.53 18.71 -8.47
CA LEU A 165 20.46 19.27 -9.28
C LEU A 165 20.91 19.63 -10.70
N SER A 166 22.22 19.75 -10.94
CA SER A 166 22.78 20.02 -12.27
C SER A 166 22.39 18.94 -13.28
N ALA A 167 22.20 17.69 -12.83
CA ALA A 167 21.70 16.58 -13.64
C ALA A 167 20.30 16.83 -14.23
N TYR A 168 19.54 17.78 -13.64
CA TYR A 168 18.20 18.18 -14.06
C TYR A 168 18.17 19.58 -14.68
N GLY A 169 19.33 20.16 -15.00
CA GLY A 169 19.43 21.46 -15.65
C GLY A 169 19.31 22.65 -14.70
N ILE A 170 19.42 22.42 -13.39
CA ILE A 170 19.40 23.48 -12.37
C ILE A 170 20.87 23.73 -12.00
N GLN A 171 21.43 24.82 -12.52
CA GLN A 171 22.85 25.15 -12.34
C GLN A 171 23.14 25.83 -11.00
N GLU A 172 22.16 26.59 -10.48
CA GLU A 172 22.31 27.34 -9.23
C GLU A 172 21.26 26.90 -8.22
N TRP A 173 21.71 26.65 -6.99
CA TRP A 173 20.83 26.38 -5.87
C TRP A 173 20.19 27.68 -5.36
N THR A 174 18.89 27.66 -5.11
CA THR A 174 18.16 28.78 -4.49
C THR A 174 17.21 28.27 -3.41
N GLU A 175 16.95 29.09 -2.39
CA GLU A 175 16.03 28.73 -1.31
C GLU A 175 14.57 28.56 -1.78
N ASP A 176 14.23 29.11 -2.95
CA ASP A 176 12.92 28.96 -3.57
C ASP A 176 12.67 27.55 -4.11
N LEU A 177 13.71 26.72 -4.22
CA LEU A 177 13.60 25.34 -4.63
C LEU A 177 12.94 24.49 -3.53
N ASN A 178 11.96 23.70 -3.95
CA ASN A 178 11.25 22.72 -3.15
C ASN A 178 11.96 21.37 -3.21
N VAL A 179 13.14 21.31 -2.60
CA VAL A 179 13.95 20.10 -2.51
C VAL A 179 14.10 19.72 -1.04
N VAL A 180 14.03 18.42 -0.77
CA VAL A 180 14.25 17.86 0.56
C VAL A 180 15.47 16.94 0.49
N ALA A 181 16.34 17.03 1.48
CA ALA A 181 17.52 16.18 1.60
C ALA A 181 17.45 15.33 2.86
N ALA A 182 17.84 14.07 2.73
CA ALA A 182 18.13 13.18 3.85
C ALA A 182 19.64 12.95 3.87
N ASN A 183 20.35 13.76 4.66
CA ASN A 183 21.79 13.71 4.82
C ASN A 183 22.19 12.84 6.02
N MET A 184 22.83 11.69 5.78
CA MET A 184 23.20 10.77 6.85
C MET A 184 24.40 11.25 7.67
N LEU A 185 25.10 12.29 7.24
CA LEU A 185 26.19 12.90 8.00
C LEU A 185 25.77 14.23 8.62
N ASP A 186 26.23 14.50 9.83
CA ASP A 186 26.14 15.81 10.47
C ASP A 186 27.21 16.78 9.97
N GLU A 187 27.32 17.95 10.61
CA GLU A 187 28.29 19.01 10.29
C GLU A 187 29.75 18.56 10.52
N ASP A 188 29.97 17.61 11.43
CA ASP A 188 31.29 17.06 11.78
C ASP A 188 31.66 15.82 10.94
N ASN A 189 30.89 15.53 9.88
CA ASN A 189 30.98 14.31 9.08
C ASN A 189 30.81 12.99 9.87
N GLN A 190 30.14 13.05 11.01
CA GLN A 190 29.73 11.89 11.78
C GLN A 190 28.30 11.49 11.42
N ALA A 191 27.86 10.30 11.83
CA ALA A 191 26.50 9.84 11.54
C ALA A 191 25.45 10.74 12.23
N ASP A 192 24.56 11.36 11.45
CA ASP A 192 23.47 12.20 11.96
C ASP A 192 22.45 11.34 12.73
N ARG A 193 22.63 11.30 14.05
CA ARG A 193 21.78 10.53 14.96
C ARG A 193 20.32 10.96 14.90
N GLN A 194 20.04 12.25 14.67
CA GLN A 194 18.69 12.77 14.64
C GLN A 194 17.97 12.29 13.39
N LEU A 195 18.62 12.36 12.22
CA LEU A 195 18.06 11.81 10.99
C LEU A 195 17.86 10.30 11.09
N ILE A 196 18.83 9.57 11.65
CA ILE A 196 18.71 8.12 11.84
C ILE A 196 17.48 7.77 12.69
N VAL A 197 17.24 8.48 13.80
CA VAL A 197 16.06 8.28 14.65
C VAL A 197 14.78 8.56 13.88
N VAL A 198 14.74 9.59 13.04
CA VAL A 198 13.57 9.93 12.21
C VAL A 198 13.30 8.85 11.17
N MET A 199 14.35 8.35 10.51
CA MET A 199 14.23 7.25 9.54
C MET A 199 13.81 5.94 10.20
N MET A 200 14.31 5.65 11.41
CA MET A 200 13.84 4.53 12.22
C MET A 200 12.37 4.70 12.61
N ALA A 201 11.94 5.89 13.03
CA ALA A 201 10.55 6.18 13.35
C ALA A 201 9.63 5.99 12.13
N ALA A 202 10.01 6.50 10.95
CA ALA A 202 9.29 6.29 9.70
C ALA A 202 9.22 4.80 9.31
N SER A 203 10.33 4.07 9.50
CA SER A 203 10.40 2.62 9.27
C SER A 203 9.51 1.84 10.24
N CYS A 204 9.42 2.25 11.51
CA CYS A 204 8.52 1.68 12.50
C CYS A 204 7.04 1.94 12.15
N LEU A 205 6.71 3.14 11.67
CA LEU A 205 5.36 3.47 11.20
C LEU A 205 4.97 2.61 9.99
N GLY A 206 5.87 2.36 9.05
CA GLY A 206 5.64 1.40 7.96
C GLY A 206 5.51 -0.03 8.50
N GLY A 207 6.49 -0.47 9.30
CA GLY A 207 6.62 -1.82 9.82
C GLY A 207 5.46 -2.29 10.69
N GLN A 208 4.87 -1.40 11.51
CA GLN A 208 3.69 -1.76 12.31
C GLN A 208 2.50 -2.17 11.45
N THR A 209 2.27 -1.51 10.30
CA THR A 209 1.14 -1.85 9.41
C THR A 209 1.35 -3.21 8.75
N ALA A 210 2.58 -3.52 8.36
CA ALA A 210 2.96 -4.84 7.86
C ALA A 210 2.80 -5.92 8.95
N LEU A 211 3.25 -5.64 10.19
CA LEU A 211 3.13 -6.56 11.31
C LEU A 211 1.67 -6.88 11.66
N ILE A 212 0.81 -5.85 11.75
CA ILE A 212 -0.63 -6.05 11.99
C ILE A 212 -1.25 -6.88 10.87
N SER A 213 -0.89 -6.61 9.60
CA SER A 213 -1.34 -7.38 8.45
C SER A 213 -0.94 -8.85 8.56
N LEU A 214 0.33 -9.13 8.89
CA LEU A 214 0.84 -10.50 9.09
C LEU A 214 0.11 -11.22 10.24
N ILE A 215 -0.08 -10.57 11.39
CA ILE A 215 -0.83 -11.14 12.51
C ILE A 215 -2.27 -11.48 12.07
N CYS A 216 -2.92 -10.59 11.32
CA CYS A 216 -4.25 -10.85 10.78
C CYS A 216 -4.25 -12.02 9.80
N ILE A 217 -3.27 -12.13 8.91
CA ILE A 217 -3.10 -13.27 7.99
C ILE A 217 -3.02 -14.60 8.75
N PHE A 218 -2.20 -14.67 9.80
CA PHE A 218 -2.08 -15.86 10.64
C PHE A 218 -3.40 -16.19 11.33
N LYS A 219 -4.06 -15.19 11.94
CA LYS A 219 -5.33 -15.39 12.64
C LYS A 219 -6.48 -15.79 11.70
N ILE A 220 -6.55 -15.22 10.50
CA ILE A 220 -7.53 -15.60 9.47
C ILE A 220 -7.28 -17.04 9.03
N SER A 221 -6.03 -17.43 8.81
CA SER A 221 -5.65 -18.79 8.42
C SER A 221 -6.02 -19.82 9.50
N ALA A 222 -5.78 -19.48 10.78
CA ALA A 222 -6.21 -20.30 11.92
C ALA A 222 -7.75 -20.38 12.02
N ALA A 223 -8.46 -19.26 11.83
CA ALA A 223 -9.91 -19.23 11.83
C ALA A 223 -10.51 -20.13 10.74
N PHE A 224 -9.93 -20.19 9.54
CA PHE A 224 -10.38 -21.09 8.48
C PHE A 224 -10.16 -22.59 8.78
N LYS A 225 -9.21 -22.93 9.64
CA LYS A 225 -9.00 -24.31 10.09
C LYS A 225 -10.00 -24.72 11.18
N ASN A 226 -10.31 -23.80 12.09
CA ASN A 226 -11.09 -24.12 13.30
C ASN A 226 -12.59 -23.82 13.18
N SER A 227 -13.01 -23.01 12.20
CA SER A 227 -14.42 -22.61 12.06
C SER A 227 -15.20 -23.56 11.16
N VAL A 228 -16.34 -24.05 11.64
CA VAL A 228 -17.33 -24.74 10.79
C VAL A 228 -18.23 -23.72 10.12
N LEU A 229 -17.83 -23.26 8.94
CA LEU A 229 -18.61 -22.37 8.09
C LEU A 229 -19.37 -23.17 7.02
N ASP A 230 -20.51 -22.64 6.56
CA ASP A 230 -21.18 -23.16 5.37
C ASP A 230 -20.22 -23.14 4.16
N ILE A 231 -20.31 -24.14 3.29
CA ILE A 231 -19.34 -24.39 2.20
C ILE A 231 -19.30 -23.19 1.25
N LYS A 232 -20.47 -22.67 0.86
CA LYS A 232 -20.55 -21.51 -0.05
C LYS A 232 -19.95 -20.25 0.57
N ILE A 233 -20.26 -20.00 1.85
CA ILE A 233 -19.72 -18.87 2.61
C ILE A 233 -18.20 -19.01 2.74
N ARG A 234 -17.70 -20.21 3.08
CA ARG A 234 -16.27 -20.48 3.21
C ARG A 234 -15.51 -20.25 1.90
N GLN A 235 -16.01 -20.76 0.78
CA GLN A 235 -15.40 -20.57 -0.54
C GLN A 235 -15.29 -19.08 -0.88
N MET A 236 -16.39 -18.33 -0.71
CA MET A 236 -16.37 -16.86 -0.88
C MET A 236 -15.32 -16.22 0.03
N HIS A 237 -15.23 -16.65 1.30
CA HIS A 237 -14.30 -16.04 2.22
C HIS A 237 -12.83 -16.31 1.87
N VAL A 238 -12.52 -17.51 1.39
CA VAL A 238 -11.17 -17.91 0.94
C VAL A 238 -10.78 -17.16 -0.33
N HIS A 239 -11.69 -16.98 -1.28
CA HIS A 239 -11.40 -16.23 -2.51
C HIS A 239 -11.03 -14.77 -2.22
N LEU A 240 -11.82 -14.09 -1.39
CA LEU A 240 -11.54 -12.72 -0.97
C LEU A 240 -10.23 -12.62 -0.15
N PHE A 241 -9.92 -13.62 0.67
CA PHE A 241 -8.66 -13.65 1.41
C PHE A 241 -7.44 -13.84 0.49
N ARG A 242 -7.52 -14.72 -0.51
CA ARG A 242 -6.46 -14.88 -1.52
C ARG A 242 -6.25 -13.62 -2.33
N ALA A 243 -7.33 -12.92 -2.69
CA ALA A 243 -7.26 -11.62 -3.37
C ALA A 243 -6.50 -10.61 -2.52
N LEU A 244 -6.84 -10.55 -1.24
CA LEU A 244 -6.19 -9.66 -0.28
C LEU A 244 -4.71 -10.00 -0.07
N LEU A 245 -4.33 -11.28 -0.06
CA LEU A 245 -2.92 -11.68 0.00
C LEU A 245 -2.14 -11.21 -1.22
N LEU A 246 -2.72 -11.32 -2.42
CA LEU A 246 -2.06 -10.89 -3.64
C LEU A 246 -1.98 -9.37 -3.73
N GLN A 247 -3.04 -8.67 -3.30
CA GLN A 247 -3.05 -7.22 -3.10
C GLN A 247 -2.01 -6.79 -2.06
N PHE A 248 -1.72 -7.60 -1.05
CA PHE A 248 -0.64 -7.32 -0.09
C PHE A 248 0.75 -7.45 -0.71
N THR A 249 0.95 -8.46 -1.57
CA THR A 249 2.25 -8.72 -2.18
C THR A 249 2.72 -7.58 -3.09
N ILE A 250 1.82 -6.87 -3.79
CA ILE A 250 2.23 -5.87 -4.77
C ILE A 250 2.85 -4.63 -4.14
N PRO A 251 2.19 -3.90 -3.21
CA PRO A 251 2.82 -2.77 -2.54
C PRO A 251 4.09 -3.18 -1.80
N VAL A 252 4.19 -4.43 -1.31
CA VAL A 252 5.42 -4.95 -0.72
C VAL A 252 6.55 -5.02 -1.76
N LEU A 253 6.31 -5.59 -2.94
CA LEU A 253 7.33 -5.74 -3.97
C LEU A 253 7.68 -4.42 -4.67
N PHE A 254 6.68 -3.61 -5.01
CA PHE A 254 6.84 -2.42 -5.84
C PHE A 254 7.03 -1.13 -5.05
N SER A 255 6.73 -1.10 -3.75
CA SER A 255 6.89 0.09 -2.92
C SER A 255 7.77 -0.12 -1.70
N LEU A 256 7.55 -1.19 -0.92
CA LEU A 256 8.33 -1.43 0.30
C LEU A 256 9.79 -1.77 -0.02
N VAL A 257 10.05 -2.67 -0.98
CA VAL A 257 11.41 -3.03 -1.39
C VAL A 257 12.18 -1.82 -1.96
N PRO A 258 11.63 -1.04 -2.92
CA PRO A 258 12.27 0.20 -3.38
C PRO A 258 12.52 1.22 -2.28
N MET A 259 11.59 1.39 -1.34
CA MET A 259 11.78 2.30 -0.20
C MET A 259 12.92 1.85 0.71
N ILE A 260 12.99 0.56 1.06
CA ILE A 260 14.09 0.03 1.87
C ILE A 260 15.42 0.28 1.14
N ALA A 261 15.49 0.03 -0.16
CA ALA A 261 16.67 0.31 -0.97
C ALA A 261 17.06 1.80 -0.96
N MET A 262 16.10 2.72 -1.11
CA MET A 262 16.37 4.16 -1.04
C MET A 262 16.92 4.61 0.32
N PHE A 263 16.53 3.94 1.41
CA PHE A 263 17.01 4.28 2.75
C PHE A 263 18.36 3.63 3.09
N THR A 264 18.62 2.43 2.60
CA THR A 264 19.82 1.66 2.95
C THR A 264 20.97 1.87 1.98
N LEU A 265 20.72 2.01 0.69
CA LEU A 265 21.80 2.13 -0.29
C LEU A 265 22.70 3.36 -0.05
N PRO A 266 22.17 4.55 0.28
CA PRO A 266 23.01 5.72 0.54
C PRO A 266 23.92 5.56 1.77
N THR A 267 23.63 4.66 2.71
CA THR A 267 24.50 4.45 3.89
C THR A 267 25.85 3.82 3.51
N SER A 268 25.95 3.23 2.32
CA SER A 268 27.21 2.70 1.79
C SER A 268 28.23 3.78 1.41
N GLY A 269 27.80 5.04 1.29
CA GLY A 269 28.65 6.13 0.80
C GLY A 269 28.84 6.14 -0.72
N VAL A 270 28.25 5.18 -1.45
CA VAL A 270 28.38 5.10 -2.91
C VAL A 270 27.39 6.03 -3.59
N TYR A 271 27.88 6.86 -4.52
CA TYR A 271 27.04 7.64 -5.41
C TYR A 271 26.29 6.73 -6.39
N LEU A 272 24.96 6.70 -6.30
CA LEU A 272 24.09 5.87 -7.16
C LEU A 272 23.21 6.71 -8.11
N GLY A 273 23.26 8.03 -7.99
CA GLY A 273 22.65 8.99 -8.90
C GLY A 273 21.17 8.72 -9.15
N GLU A 274 20.82 8.61 -10.43
CA GLU A 274 19.44 8.48 -10.91
C GLU A 274 18.77 7.13 -10.62
N LEU A 275 19.47 6.16 -10.00
CA LEU A 275 18.86 4.89 -9.58
C LEU A 275 17.66 5.12 -8.66
N GLY A 276 17.66 6.21 -7.88
CA GLY A 276 16.53 6.65 -7.08
C GLY A 276 15.24 6.83 -7.88
N ASN A 277 15.34 7.30 -9.13
CA ASN A 277 14.17 7.47 -9.98
C ASN A 277 13.53 6.15 -10.39
N LEU A 278 14.32 5.11 -10.60
CA LEU A 278 13.79 3.78 -10.89
C LEU A 278 12.95 3.28 -9.72
N PHE A 279 13.42 3.50 -8.49
CA PHE A 279 12.66 3.18 -7.29
C PHE A 279 11.36 3.99 -7.22
N ALA A 280 11.41 5.30 -7.45
CA ALA A 280 10.22 6.17 -7.46
C ALA A 280 9.21 5.81 -8.57
N MET A 281 9.68 5.39 -9.75
CA MET A 281 8.80 4.86 -10.79
C MET A 281 8.14 3.55 -10.36
N ALA A 282 8.89 2.62 -9.76
CA ALA A 282 8.35 1.35 -9.29
C ALA A 282 7.20 1.55 -8.30
N THR A 283 7.32 2.52 -7.38
CA THR A 283 6.25 2.82 -6.40
C THR A 283 4.98 3.36 -7.06
N SER A 284 5.05 3.87 -8.29
CA SER A 284 3.89 4.40 -9.02
C SER A 284 3.10 3.31 -9.75
N VAL A 285 3.60 2.08 -9.77
CA VAL A 285 2.98 0.95 -10.50
C VAL A 285 1.88 0.26 -9.69
N TYR A 286 2.04 0.13 -8.36
CA TYR A 286 1.08 -0.64 -7.55
C TYR A 286 -0.37 -0.12 -7.63
N PRO A 287 -0.67 1.20 -7.63
CA PRO A 287 -2.06 1.68 -7.69
C PRO A 287 -2.78 1.28 -8.98
N ALA A 288 -2.01 1.09 -10.06
CA ALA A 288 -2.54 0.64 -11.34
C ALA A 288 -2.79 -0.88 -11.35
N LEU A 289 -1.95 -1.66 -10.66
CA LEU A 289 -2.06 -3.12 -10.61
C LEU A 289 -3.14 -3.61 -9.63
N ASP A 290 -3.33 -2.92 -8.50
CA ASP A 290 -4.30 -3.26 -7.46
C ASP A 290 -5.73 -3.52 -7.99
N PRO A 291 -6.39 -2.57 -8.69
CA PRO A 291 -7.73 -2.80 -9.24
C PRO A 291 -7.76 -3.85 -10.35
N ILE A 292 -6.73 -3.89 -11.20
CA ILE A 292 -6.64 -4.89 -12.28
C ILE A 292 -6.67 -6.28 -11.66
N LEU A 293 -5.98 -6.48 -10.55
CA LEU A 293 -5.97 -7.76 -9.88
C LEU A 293 -7.24 -8.03 -9.13
N ILE A 294 -7.86 -7.06 -8.46
CA ILE A 294 -9.19 -7.25 -7.86
C ILE A 294 -10.22 -7.67 -8.93
N ILE A 295 -10.18 -7.05 -10.12
CA ILE A 295 -11.08 -7.33 -11.24
C ILE A 295 -10.74 -8.67 -11.91
N ALA A 296 -9.48 -8.89 -12.26
CA ALA A 296 -8.99 -10.10 -12.93
C ALA A 296 -9.04 -11.34 -12.02
N PHE A 297 -8.96 -11.15 -10.70
CA PHE A 297 -9.01 -12.23 -9.70
C PHE A 297 -10.23 -13.12 -9.85
N ARG A 298 -11.33 -12.60 -10.40
CA ARG A 298 -12.58 -13.38 -10.53
C ARG A 298 -12.48 -14.52 -11.55
N LYS A 299 -11.57 -14.46 -12.54
CA LYS A 299 -11.45 -15.49 -13.61
C LYS A 299 -10.04 -16.06 -13.81
N ALA A 300 -8.99 -15.24 -13.75
CA ALA A 300 -7.62 -15.68 -14.08
C ALA A 300 -6.98 -16.49 -12.94
N LEU A 301 -7.26 -16.12 -11.69
CA LEU A 301 -6.74 -16.82 -10.53
C LEU A 301 -7.45 -18.17 -10.28
N GLN A 302 -8.74 -18.33 -10.63
CA GLN A 302 -9.37 -19.65 -10.58
C GLN A 302 -8.56 -20.67 -11.42
N ARG A 303 -8.01 -20.24 -12.56
CA ARG A 303 -7.13 -21.07 -13.38
C ARG A 303 -5.74 -21.21 -12.77
N TRP A 304 -5.07 -20.11 -12.39
CA TRP A 304 -3.72 -20.15 -11.84
C TRP A 304 -3.61 -20.86 -10.48
N VAL A 305 -4.52 -20.61 -9.55
CA VAL A 305 -4.56 -21.31 -8.25
C VAL A 305 -5.07 -22.74 -8.38
N TYR A 306 -5.89 -23.08 -9.37
CA TYR A 306 -6.16 -24.49 -9.70
C TYR A 306 -4.88 -25.18 -10.22
N VAL A 307 -4.08 -24.50 -11.04
CA VAL A 307 -2.79 -25.01 -11.52
C VAL A 307 -1.78 -25.18 -10.38
N PHE A 308 -1.65 -24.21 -9.47
CA PHE A 308 -0.64 -24.24 -8.39
C PHE A 308 -1.08 -24.96 -7.12
N PHE A 309 -2.36 -24.88 -6.75
CA PHE A 309 -2.89 -25.39 -5.48
C PHE A 309 -4.12 -26.29 -5.66
N GLY A 310 -4.52 -26.62 -6.89
CA GLY A 310 -5.78 -27.34 -7.18
C GLY A 310 -5.91 -28.63 -6.40
N LYS A 311 -4.84 -29.45 -6.34
CA LYS A 311 -4.84 -30.70 -5.56
C LYS A 311 -5.06 -30.46 -4.06
N SER A 312 -4.38 -29.48 -3.45
CA SER A 312 -4.56 -29.18 -2.02
C SER A 312 -5.91 -28.53 -1.71
N ALA A 313 -6.44 -27.72 -2.63
CA ALA A 313 -7.76 -27.10 -2.50
C ALA A 313 -8.87 -28.16 -2.58
N GLU A 314 -8.78 -29.08 -3.54
CA GLU A 314 -9.73 -30.17 -3.76
C GLU A 314 -9.74 -31.17 -2.60
N ILE A 315 -8.56 -31.48 -2.03
CA ILE A 315 -8.44 -32.31 -0.81
C ILE A 315 -9.10 -31.62 0.39
N ASN A 316 -8.85 -30.32 0.59
CA ASN A 316 -9.46 -29.56 1.69
C ASN A 316 -10.98 -29.44 1.53
N GLU A 317 -11.47 -29.35 0.30
CA GLU A 317 -12.90 -29.27 -0.01
C GLU A 317 -13.60 -30.61 0.19
N ARG A 318 -12.97 -31.74 -0.21
CA ARG A 318 -13.43 -33.10 0.15
C ARG A 318 -13.49 -33.30 1.66
N ASN A 319 -12.46 -32.87 2.39
CA ASN A 319 -12.41 -32.99 3.84
C ASN A 319 -13.50 -32.14 4.51
N ALA A 320 -13.77 -30.93 4.00
CA ALA A 320 -14.85 -30.08 4.49
C ALA A 320 -16.24 -30.67 4.20
N LEU A 321 -16.46 -31.23 3.01
CA LEU A 321 -17.69 -31.93 2.63
C LEU A 321 -17.93 -33.16 3.50
N TYR A 322 -16.89 -33.93 3.77
CA TYR A 322 -16.95 -35.10 4.64
C TYR A 322 -17.37 -34.72 6.07
N GLN A 323 -16.73 -33.68 6.63
CA GLN A 323 -17.09 -33.16 7.96
C GLN A 323 -18.52 -32.59 8.02
N SER A 324 -18.97 -31.91 6.96
CA SER A 324 -20.34 -31.41 6.86
C SER A 324 -21.38 -32.55 6.80
N ARG A 325 -21.09 -33.61 6.03
CA ARG A 325 -21.95 -34.81 5.91
C ARG A 325 -22.05 -35.57 7.22
N LEU A 326 -20.93 -35.81 7.90
CA LEU A 326 -20.89 -36.44 9.23
C LEU A 326 -21.74 -35.67 10.26
N ARG A 327 -21.80 -34.35 10.14
CA ARG A 327 -22.59 -33.52 11.04
C ARG A 327 -24.08 -33.57 10.71
N ARG A 328 -24.46 -33.57 9.42
CA ARG A 328 -25.85 -33.77 9.02
C ARG A 328 -26.37 -35.14 9.45
N SER A 329 -25.57 -36.20 9.31
CA SER A 329 -25.95 -37.53 9.76
C SER A 329 -26.07 -37.62 11.28
N ARG A 330 -25.20 -36.94 12.05
CA ARG A 330 -25.35 -36.83 13.51
C ARG A 330 -26.60 -36.04 13.91
N LEU A 331 -26.90 -34.93 13.26
CA LEU A 331 -28.09 -34.13 13.54
C LEU A 331 -29.38 -34.88 13.20
N SER A 332 -29.41 -35.63 12.08
CA SER A 332 -30.56 -36.47 11.73
C SER A 332 -30.73 -37.65 12.68
N ALA A 333 -29.63 -38.25 13.15
CA ALA A 333 -29.67 -39.30 14.16
C ALA A 333 -30.19 -38.79 15.52
N ILE A 334 -29.82 -37.57 15.90
CA ILE A 334 -30.34 -36.93 17.12
C ILE A 334 -31.82 -36.58 16.97
N SER A 335 -32.26 -36.10 15.80
CA SER A 335 -33.69 -35.79 15.57
C SER A 335 -34.58 -37.03 15.48
N MET A 336 -34.04 -38.18 15.08
CA MET A 336 -34.75 -39.46 15.07
C MET A 336 -34.87 -40.12 16.45
N ASN A 337 -34.05 -39.70 17.42
CA ASN A 337 -34.02 -40.24 18.78
C ASN A 337 -34.66 -39.32 19.83
N MET A 338 -35.30 -38.20 19.42
CA MET A 338 -36.12 -37.40 20.33
C MET A 338 -37.58 -37.91 20.28
N PRO A 339 -38.10 -38.48 21.38
CA PRO A 339 -39.45 -39.01 21.46
C PRO A 339 -40.54 -37.93 21.43
#